data_AF-A0A1Q3JBU5-F1
#
_entry.id   AF-A0A1Q3JBU5-F1
#
_cell.length_a   1.000
_cell.length_b   1.000
_cell.length_c   1.000
_cell.angle_alpha   90.00
_cell.angle_beta   90.00
_cell.angle_gamma   90.00
#
_symmetry.space_group_name_H-M   'P 1'
#
loop_
_entity.id
_entity.type
_entity.pdbx_description
1 polymer ?
#
loop_
_entity_poly.entity_id
_entity_poly.type
_entity_poly.pdbx_seq_one_letter_code
_entity_poly.pdbx_strand_id
1 'polypeptide(L)'
;MAVDPKLALSAVEVEMIRDLRSRMNRRAVSPQAAATLGGVVYKACARWGIDPNATPISLTPAEVVAAAAEADLARLSQIARGLEDYRQSAPTRWPHAVAAGAPQSILTRRLVLAGREAPKSE
;
A
#
# COMPACT_ATOMS: atom_id res chain seq x y z
N MET A 1 -6.92 -3.67 -23.16
CA MET A 1 -6.11 -4.78 -22.62
C MET A 1 -6.94 -5.53 -21.59
N ALA A 2 -7.05 -6.85 -21.70
CA ALA A 2 -7.65 -7.66 -20.64
C ALA A 2 -6.70 -7.68 -19.43
N VAL A 3 -7.23 -7.48 -18.23
CA VAL A 3 -6.45 -7.59 -16.98
C VAL A 3 -6.09 -9.06 -16.77
N ASP A 4 -4.83 -9.36 -16.40
CA ASP A 4 -4.43 -10.71 -16.03
C ASP A 4 -5.37 -11.22 -14.93
N PRO A 5 -6.05 -12.37 -15.09
CA PRO A 5 -6.98 -12.89 -14.10
C PRO A 5 -6.33 -13.08 -12.71
N LYS A 6 -5.00 -13.23 -12.62
CA LYS A 6 -4.26 -13.29 -11.36
C LYS A 6 -4.14 -11.93 -10.66
N LEU A 7 -4.29 -10.84 -11.39
CA LEU A 7 -4.26 -9.46 -10.90
C LEU A 7 -5.66 -8.89 -10.66
N ALA A 8 -6.70 -9.57 -11.15
CA ALA A 8 -8.08 -9.12 -11.04
C ALA A 8 -8.49 -8.95 -9.57
N LEU A 9 -9.25 -7.89 -9.30
CA LEU A 9 -9.93 -7.65 -8.04
C LEU A 9 -11.44 -7.68 -8.26
N SER A 10 -12.16 -8.28 -7.32
CA SER A 10 -13.61 -8.19 -7.24
C SER A 10 -14.05 -6.74 -6.97
N ALA A 11 -15.29 -6.41 -7.30
CA ALA A 11 -15.84 -5.08 -7.02
C ALA A 11 -15.78 -4.72 -5.52
N VAL A 12 -16.01 -5.71 -4.65
CA VAL A 12 -15.93 -5.53 -3.20
C VAL A 12 -14.51 -5.17 -2.77
N GLU A 13 -13.49 -5.87 -3.27
CA GLU A 13 -12.10 -5.59 -2.92
C GLU A 13 -11.64 -4.22 -3.40
N VAL A 14 -12.08 -3.80 -4.58
CA VAL A 14 -11.79 -2.45 -5.10
C VAL A 14 -12.31 -1.38 -4.15
N GLU A 15 -13.56 -1.51 -3.71
CA GLU A 15 -14.16 -0.54 -2.78
C GLU A 15 -13.50 -0.59 -1.39
N MET A 16 -13.11 -1.78 -0.90
CA MET A 16 -12.35 -1.89 0.34
C MET A 16 -10.98 -1.19 0.26
N ILE A 17 -10.27 -1.31 -0.86
CA ILE A 17 -8.99 -0.63 -1.07
C ILE A 17 -9.21 0.89 -1.13
N ARG A 18 -10.24 1.35 -1.85
CA ARG A 18 -10.58 2.78 -1.95
C ARG A 18 -10.97 3.38 -0.61
N ASP A 19 -11.79 2.70 0.18
CA ASP A 19 -12.16 3.10 1.53
C ASP A 19 -10.93 3.19 2.43
N LEU A 20 -10.07 2.16 2.42
CA LEU A 20 -8.87 2.16 3.26
C LEU A 20 -7.89 3.27 2.88
N ARG A 21 -7.68 3.49 1.57
CA ARG A 21 -6.88 4.63 1.08
C ARG A 21 -7.47 5.98 1.51
N SER A 22 -8.80 6.13 1.40
CA SER A 22 -9.50 7.34 1.85
C SER A 22 -9.31 7.59 3.34
N ARG A 23 -9.40 6.54 4.18
CA ARG A 23 -9.15 6.63 5.63
C ARG A 23 -7.72 7.06 5.95
N MET A 24 -6.73 6.63 5.18
CA MET A 24 -5.34 7.05 5.37
C MET A 24 -5.07 8.50 4.94
N ASN A 25 -5.84 9.02 3.99
CA ASN A 25 -5.76 10.44 3.60
C ASN A 25 -6.40 11.36 4.64
N ARG A 26 -7.26 10.84 5.53
CA ARG A 26 -7.79 11.62 6.65
C ARG A 26 -6.71 11.79 7.71
N ARG A 27 -6.62 12.99 8.28
CA ARG A 27 -5.72 13.27 9.40
C ARG A 27 -6.03 12.29 10.53
N ALA A 28 -5.04 11.48 10.91
CA ALA A 28 -5.21 10.57 12.03
C ALA A 28 -5.47 11.37 13.31
N VAL A 29 -6.47 10.96 14.08
CA VAL A 29 -6.83 11.60 15.36
C VAL A 29 -5.80 11.35 16.46
N SER A 30 -4.91 10.37 16.27
CA SER A 30 -3.77 10.07 17.15
C SER A 30 -2.69 9.24 16.43
N PRO A 31 -1.44 9.22 16.95
CA PRO A 31 -0.39 8.32 16.47
C PRO A 31 -0.78 6.83 16.56
N GLN A 32 -1.49 6.44 17.63
CA GLN A 32 -2.03 5.09 17.79
C GLN A 32 -2.97 4.72 16.64
N ALA A 33 -3.88 5.63 16.27
CA ALA A 33 -4.83 5.40 15.18
C ALA A 33 -4.11 5.21 13.84
N ALA A 34 -3.06 6.00 13.58
CA ALA A 34 -2.22 5.83 12.39
C ALA A 34 -1.52 4.45 12.38
N ALA A 35 -0.96 4.02 13.51
CA ALA A 35 -0.30 2.72 13.63
C ALA A 35 -1.27 1.55 13.42
N THR A 36 -2.48 1.63 13.99
CA THR A 36 -3.55 0.64 13.78
C THR A 36 -3.97 0.58 12.32
N LEU A 37 -4.20 1.73 11.67
CA LEU A 37 -4.53 1.79 10.24
C LEU A 37 -3.43 1.16 9.38
N GLY A 38 -2.15 1.42 9.69
CA GLY A 38 -1.02 0.78 9.00
C GLY A 38 -1.02 -0.74 9.13
N GLY A 39 -1.25 -1.26 10.34
CA GLY A 39 -1.38 -2.71 10.55
C GLY A 39 -2.57 -3.33 9.80
N VAL A 40 -3.68 -2.60 9.66
CA VAL A 40 -4.85 -3.03 8.87
C VAL A 40 -4.51 -3.10 7.37
N VAL A 41 -3.81 -2.10 6.84
CA VAL A 41 -3.31 -2.12 5.44
C VAL A 41 -2.50 -3.37 5.17
N TYR A 42 -1.54 -3.66 6.04
CA TYR A 42 -0.67 -4.82 5.85
C TYR A 42 -1.43 -6.15 5.92
N LYS A 43 -2.37 -6.30 6.86
CA LYS A 43 -3.22 -7.50 6.92
C LYS A 43 -4.09 -7.64 5.67
N ALA A 44 -4.54 -6.53 5.11
CA ALA A 44 -5.36 -6.53 3.90
C ALA A 44 -4.57 -6.83 2.63
N CYS A 45 -3.27 -6.51 2.59
CA CYS A 45 -2.36 -6.82 1.46
C CYS A 45 -2.46 -8.29 1.02
N ALA A 46 -2.45 -9.24 1.96
CA ALA A 46 -2.56 -10.66 1.67
C ALA A 46 -3.86 -11.02 0.91
N ARG A 47 -4.97 -10.39 1.29
CA ARG A 47 -6.27 -10.60 0.63
C ARG A 47 -6.29 -10.07 -0.80
N TRP A 48 -5.43 -9.11 -1.11
CA TRP A 48 -5.35 -8.49 -2.43
C TRP A 48 -4.19 -9.02 -3.27
N GLY A 49 -3.55 -10.13 -2.87
CA GLY A 49 -2.45 -10.74 -3.63
C GLY A 49 -1.10 -10.01 -3.48
N ILE A 50 -0.97 -9.11 -2.52
CA ILE A 50 0.33 -8.56 -2.10
C ILE A 50 0.88 -9.51 -1.04
N ASP A 51 1.95 -10.23 -1.36
CA ASP A 51 2.50 -11.29 -0.52
C ASP A 51 3.11 -10.70 0.78
N PRO A 52 2.54 -11.01 1.96
CA PRO A 52 3.07 -10.54 3.23
C PRO A 52 4.35 -11.24 3.67
N ASN A 53 4.84 -12.24 2.93
CA ASN A 53 6.07 -12.96 3.24
C ASN A 53 7.18 -12.71 2.21
N ALA A 54 6.97 -11.78 1.27
CA ALA A 54 7.98 -11.40 0.30
C ALA A 54 9.26 -10.88 0.99
N THR A 55 10.43 -11.08 0.39
CA THR A 55 11.68 -10.52 0.90
C THR A 55 11.58 -8.99 0.96
N PRO A 56 11.77 -8.36 2.13
CA PRO A 56 11.63 -6.91 2.26
C PRO A 56 12.68 -6.16 1.44
N ILE A 57 12.31 -4.99 0.95
CA ILE A 57 13.28 -3.97 0.56
C ILE A 57 13.19 -2.78 1.49
N SER A 58 14.34 -2.32 1.98
CA SER A 58 14.42 -1.09 2.78
C SER A 58 14.40 0.11 1.85
N LEU A 59 13.36 0.92 2.00
CA LEU A 59 13.17 2.19 1.32
C LEU A 59 12.75 3.24 2.35
N THR A 60 13.20 4.47 2.18
CA THR A 60 12.62 5.62 2.88
C THR A 60 11.17 5.82 2.42
N PRO A 61 10.31 6.48 3.23
CA PRO A 61 8.93 6.71 2.83
C PRO A 61 8.76 7.45 1.50
N ALA A 62 9.66 8.37 1.16
CA ALA A 62 9.65 9.06 -0.12
C ALA A 62 9.98 8.11 -1.28
N GLU A 63 10.98 7.24 -1.11
CA GLU A 63 11.34 6.23 -2.10
C GLU A 63 10.24 5.19 -2.31
N VAL A 64 9.45 4.86 -1.27
CA VAL A 64 8.29 3.97 -1.40
C VAL A 64 7.27 4.52 -2.40
N VAL A 65 7.02 5.83 -2.40
CA VAL A 65 6.07 6.46 -3.33
C VAL A 65 6.54 6.28 -4.78
N ALA A 66 7.81 6.59 -5.05
CA ALA A 66 8.40 6.44 -6.37
C ALA A 66 8.48 4.97 -6.80
N ALA A 67 8.97 4.09 -5.94
CA ALA A 67 9.11 2.67 -6.24
C ALA A 67 7.75 1.98 -6.49
N ALA A 68 6.71 2.37 -5.77
CA ALA A 68 5.38 1.80 -5.95
C ALA A 68 4.71 2.25 -7.27
N ALA A 69 5.08 3.40 -7.85
CA ALA A 69 4.42 3.92 -9.05
C ALA A 69 4.47 2.93 -10.23
N GLU A 70 5.62 2.26 -10.41
CA GLU A 70 5.87 1.33 -11.51
C GLU A 70 6.02 -0.14 -11.09
N ALA A 71 5.86 -0.45 -9.80
CA ALA A 71 6.05 -1.80 -9.29
C ALA A 71 5.09 -2.83 -9.92
N ASP A 72 5.59 -3.98 -10.34
CA ASP A 72 4.74 -5.16 -10.55
C ASP A 72 4.27 -5.74 -9.20
N LEU A 73 3.45 -6.78 -9.22
CA LEU A 73 2.89 -7.35 -7.98
C LEU A 73 3.97 -7.94 -7.05
N ALA A 74 5.02 -8.53 -7.62
CA ALA A 74 6.12 -9.10 -6.85
C ALA A 74 6.92 -8.01 -6.13
N ARG A 75 7.30 -6.96 -6.86
CA ARG A 75 8.00 -5.79 -6.32
C ARG A 75 7.13 -5.03 -5.32
N LEU A 76 5.83 -4.91 -5.58
CA LEU A 76 4.87 -4.29 -4.69
C LEU A 76 4.78 -5.03 -3.34
N SER A 77 4.89 -6.37 -3.37
CA SER A 77 4.94 -7.20 -2.16
C SER A 77 6.21 -6.96 -1.34
N GLN A 78 7.37 -6.87 -1.99
CA GLN A 78 8.63 -6.53 -1.33
C GLN A 78 8.59 -5.13 -0.68
N ILE A 79 8.02 -4.15 -1.38
CA ILE A 79 7.82 -2.78 -0.87
C ILE A 79 6.90 -2.80 0.36
N ALA A 80 5.75 -3.47 0.26
CA ALA A 80 4.79 -3.56 1.35
C ALA A 80 5.39 -4.24 2.60
N ARG A 81 6.20 -5.28 2.40
CA ARG A 81 6.95 -5.91 3.50
C ARG A 81 7.95 -4.95 4.13
N GLY A 82 8.75 -4.25 3.33
CA GLY A 82 9.71 -3.27 3.84
C GLY A 82 9.06 -2.12 4.62
N LEU A 83 7.89 -1.66 4.16
CA LEU A 83 7.11 -0.63 4.85
C LEU A 83 6.53 -1.13 6.18
N GLU A 84 6.15 -2.40 6.26
CA GLU A 84 5.73 -3.02 7.52
C GLU A 84 6.90 -3.18 8.50
N ASP A 85 8.07 -3.60 8.03
CA ASP A 85 9.27 -3.67 8.87
C ASP A 85 9.67 -2.28 9.38
N TYR A 86 9.52 -1.23 8.56
CA TYR A 86 9.68 0.16 8.99
C TYR A 86 8.67 0.55 10.08
N ARG A 87 7.39 0.18 9.92
CA ARG A 87 6.35 0.46 10.92
C ARG A 87 6.64 -0.19 12.27
N GLN A 88 7.15 -1.43 12.25
CA GLN A 88 7.47 -2.20 13.44
C GLN A 88 8.75 -1.70 14.14
N SER A 89 9.79 -1.34 13.37
CA SER A 89 11.07 -0.87 13.89
C SER A 89 11.06 0.61 14.31
N ALA A 90 10.26 1.44 13.65
CA ALA A 90 10.18 2.88 13.88
C ALA A 90 8.72 3.38 14.05
N PRO A 91 7.96 2.86 15.04
CA PRO A 91 6.54 3.16 15.20
C PRO A 91 6.25 4.65 15.44
N THR A 92 7.16 5.39 16.08
CA THR A 92 7.04 6.84 16.29
C THR A 92 7.18 7.65 14.99
N ARG A 93 7.85 7.11 13.98
CA ARG A 93 8.02 7.74 12.66
C ARG A 93 6.96 7.32 11.64
N TRP A 94 6.16 6.31 11.96
CA TRP A 94 5.08 5.83 11.10
C TRP A 94 4.12 6.94 10.60
N PRO A 95 3.68 7.91 11.43
CA PRO A 95 2.83 8.99 10.94
C PRO A 95 3.47 9.81 9.81
N HIS A 96 4.80 9.97 9.80
CA HIS A 96 5.50 10.64 8.70
C HIS A 96 5.44 9.82 7.40
N ALA A 97 5.52 8.49 7.49
CA ALA A 97 5.39 7.64 6.31
C ALA A 97 3.96 7.68 5.72
N VAL A 98 2.94 7.69 6.58
CA VAL A 98 1.55 7.88 6.17
C VAL A 98 1.34 9.26 5.53
N ALA A 99 1.89 10.32 6.13
CA ALA A 99 1.81 11.68 5.60
C ALA A 99 2.55 11.83 4.26
N ALA A 100 3.65 11.10 4.06
CA ALA A 100 4.37 11.05 2.79
C ALA A 100 3.61 10.28 1.70
N GLY A 101 2.53 9.57 2.03
CA GLY A 101 1.74 8.82 1.06
C GLY A 101 2.24 7.40 0.78
N ALA A 102 3.19 6.89 1.57
CA ALA A 102 3.83 5.59 1.33
C ALA A 102 2.85 4.40 1.30
N PRO A 103 1.95 4.21 2.28
CA PRO A 103 0.98 3.12 2.19
C PRO A 103 -0.10 3.39 1.12
N GLN A 104 -0.43 4.65 0.83
CA GLN A 104 -1.41 5.03 -0.20
C GLN A 104 -0.91 4.73 -1.61
N SER A 105 0.40 4.89 -1.87
CA SER A 105 1.00 4.57 -3.18
C SER A 105 0.90 3.07 -3.46
N ILE A 106 1.10 2.22 -2.45
CA ILE A 106 0.95 0.76 -2.58
C ILE A 106 -0.49 0.40 -2.97
N LEU A 107 -1.48 0.94 -2.25
CA LEU A 107 -2.89 0.70 -2.53
C LEU A 107 -3.30 1.18 -3.92
N THR A 108 -2.80 2.35 -4.31
CA THR A 108 -3.06 2.94 -5.64
C THR A 108 -2.47 2.07 -6.74
N ARG A 109 -1.21 1.64 -6.59
CA ARG A 109 -0.59 0.75 -7.57
C ARG A 109 -1.35 -0.56 -7.70
N ARG A 110 -1.84 -1.11 -6.60
CA ARG A 110 -2.64 -2.34 -6.65
C ARG A 110 -3.91 -2.21 -7.48
N LEU A 111 -4.59 -1.06 -7.41
CA LEU A 111 -5.76 -0.74 -8.23
C LEU A 111 -5.38 -0.57 -9.70
N VAL A 112 -4.25 0.06 -10.00
CA VAL A 112 -3.71 0.19 -11.37
C VAL A 112 -3.40 -1.18 -11.96
N LEU A 113 -2.72 -2.07 -11.21
CA LEU A 113 -2.43 -3.44 -11.65
C LEU A 113 -3.71 -4.26 -11.90
N ALA A 114 -4.80 -3.97 -11.19
CA ALA A 114 -6.12 -4.57 -11.43
C ALA A 114 -6.88 -3.95 -12.62
N GLY A 115 -6.32 -2.93 -13.28
CA GLY A 115 -7.01 -2.16 -14.33
C GLY A 115 -8.21 -1.35 -13.82
N ARG A 116 -8.21 -0.95 -12.54
CA ARG A 116 -9.33 -0.24 -11.89
C ARG A 116 -9.10 1.26 -11.77
N GLU A 117 -7.88 1.72 -11.97
CA GLU A 117 -7.48 3.12 -12.00
C GLU A 117 -6.44 3.34 -13.10
N ALA A 118 -6.36 4.57 -13.61
CA ALA A 118 -5.29 4.96 -14.52
C ALA A 118 -3.96 5.10 -13.76
N PRO A 119 -2.81 4.76 -14.37
CA PRO A 119 -1.52 5.15 -13.82
C PRO A 119 -1.48 6.68 -13.68
N LYS A 120 -0.75 7.19 -12.67
CA LYS A 120 -0.54 8.64 -12.55
C LYS A 120 0.19 9.12 -13.80
N SER A 121 -0.44 9.98 -14.58
CA SER A 121 0.23 10.72 -15.66
C SER A 121 1.20 11.72 -15.02
N GLU A 122 2.45 11.72 -15.50
CA GLU A 122 3.48 12.71 -15.16
C GLU A 122 3.06 14.14 -15.51
#